data_AF-A0A2E5PP69-F1
#
_entry.id   AF-A0A2E5PP69-F1
#
_cell.length_a   1.000
_cell.length_b   1.000
_cell.length_c   1.000
_cell.angle_alpha   90.00
_cell.angle_beta   90.00
_cell.angle_gamma   90.00
#
_symmetry.space_group_name_H-M   'P 1'
#
loop_
_entity.id
_entity.type
_entity.pdbx_description
1 polymer ?
#
loop_
_entity_poly.entity_id
_entity_poly.type
_entity_poly.pdbx_seq_one_letter_code
_entity_poly.pdbx_strand_id
1 'polypeptide(L)'
;MKSVFSIGQLAREFDVTTRTIRFYEDQGLLSPRRRGQTRLFNQRDRTRLKLILRGKRLGFSLSEINEIVDMYDAPPGETGQLSLLIEKIDDRRTRLLQQRADIAVALRELDTVSARCVESLKALHADKGMA
;
A
#
# COMPACT_ATOMS: atom_id res chain seq x y z
N MET A 1 -12.71 -16.30 26.54
CA MET A 1 -13.78 -15.59 25.80
C MET A 1 -13.28 -15.30 24.39
N LYS A 2 -14.01 -15.68 23.32
CA LYS A 2 -13.69 -15.20 21.96
C LYS A 2 -14.04 -13.71 21.90
N SER A 3 -13.03 -12.85 21.85
CA SER A 3 -13.24 -11.40 21.72
C SER A 3 -13.93 -11.10 20.38
N VAL A 4 -15.04 -10.37 20.46
CA VAL A 4 -15.79 -9.89 19.30
C VAL A 4 -15.61 -8.38 19.25
N PHE A 5 -15.32 -7.87 18.06
CA PHE A 5 -15.08 -6.46 17.79
C PHE A 5 -16.21 -5.91 16.92
N SER A 6 -16.69 -4.71 17.24
CA SER A 6 -17.52 -3.93 16.33
C SER A 6 -16.68 -3.28 15.23
N ILE A 7 -17.32 -2.89 14.13
CA ILE A 7 -16.64 -2.14 13.06
C ILE A 7 -15.99 -0.85 13.58
N GLY A 8 -16.61 -0.17 14.54
CA GLY A 8 -16.09 1.07 15.12
C GLY A 8 -14.86 0.85 16.00
N GLN A 9 -14.77 -0.29 16.71
CA GLN A 9 -13.57 -0.65 17.46
C GLN A 9 -12.40 -0.92 16.51
N LEU A 10 -12.60 -1.73 15.47
CA LEU A 10 -11.54 -2.01 14.50
C LEU A 10 -11.12 -0.76 13.72
N ALA A 11 -12.06 0.10 13.35
CA ALA A 11 -11.79 1.37 12.70
C ALA A 11 -10.84 2.24 13.53
N ARG A 12 -11.14 2.43 14.83
CA ARG A 12 -10.28 3.18 15.74
C ARG A 12 -8.94 2.49 15.97
N GLU A 13 -8.95 1.18 16.16
CA GLU A 13 -7.74 0.42 16.45
C GLU A 13 -6.70 0.51 15.31
N PHE A 14 -7.17 0.45 14.07
CA PHE A 14 -6.30 0.47 12.89
C PHE A 14 -6.18 1.84 12.23
N ASP A 15 -6.74 2.88 12.84
CA ASP A 15 -6.77 4.24 12.30
C ASP A 15 -7.30 4.30 10.86
N VAL A 16 -8.45 3.67 10.64
CA VAL A 16 -9.16 3.68 9.36
C VAL A 16 -10.62 4.02 9.54
N THR A 17 -11.27 4.48 8.48
CA THR A 17 -12.70 4.74 8.53
C THR A 17 -13.50 3.43 8.55
N THR A 18 -14.70 3.46 9.14
CA THR A 18 -15.65 2.35 9.00
C THR A 18 -16.03 2.10 7.54
N ARG A 19 -16.00 3.15 6.69
CA ARG A 19 -16.18 3.03 5.24
C ARG A 19 -15.10 2.16 4.60
N THR A 20 -13.84 2.30 5.01
CA THR A 20 -12.73 1.46 4.54
C THR A 20 -12.95 -0.02 4.88
N ILE A 21 -13.41 -0.31 6.10
CA ILE A 21 -13.66 -1.69 6.52
C ILE A 21 -14.85 -2.29 5.75
N ARG A 22 -15.92 -1.52 5.53
CA ARG A 22 -17.06 -1.95 4.69
C ARG A 22 -16.61 -2.22 3.26
N PHE A 23 -15.78 -1.34 2.70
CA PHE A 23 -15.23 -1.55 1.38
C PHE A 23 -14.46 -2.87 1.28
N TYR A 24 -13.64 -3.23 2.28
CA TYR A 24 -12.98 -4.55 2.28
C TYR A 24 -13.95 -5.72 2.44
N GLU A 25 -15.03 -5.59 3.22
CA GLU A 25 -16.13 -6.58 3.23
C GLU A 25 -16.76 -6.71 1.83
N ASP A 26 -17.08 -5.60 1.16
CA ASP A 26 -17.69 -5.58 -0.17
C ASP A 26 -16.76 -6.20 -1.25
N GLN A 27 -15.44 -6.11 -1.05
CA GLN A 27 -14.43 -6.78 -1.89
C GLN A 27 -14.20 -8.26 -1.51
N GLY A 28 -14.98 -8.82 -0.58
CA GLY A 28 -14.86 -10.22 -0.14
C GLY A 28 -13.65 -10.50 0.76
N LEU A 29 -12.90 -9.48 1.17
CA LEU A 29 -11.70 -9.63 1.99
C LEU A 29 -12.00 -9.87 3.47
N LEU A 30 -13.23 -9.59 3.92
CA LEU A 30 -13.69 -9.79 5.29
C LEU A 30 -15.10 -10.34 5.27
N SER A 31 -15.38 -11.29 6.17
CA SER A 31 -16.69 -11.96 6.27
C SER A 31 -17.23 -11.92 7.70
N PRO A 32 -17.54 -10.72 8.24
CA PRO A 32 -18.01 -10.58 9.61
C PRO A 32 -19.38 -11.25 9.81
N ARG A 33 -19.64 -11.73 11.02
CA ARG A 33 -20.98 -12.17 11.41
C ARG A 33 -21.88 -10.96 11.64
N ARG A 34 -23.19 -11.13 11.43
CA ARG A 34 -24.19 -10.08 11.70
C ARG A 34 -25.04 -10.45 12.91
N ARG A 35 -25.32 -9.45 13.76
CA ARG A 35 -26.35 -9.51 14.81
C ARG A 35 -27.27 -8.32 14.63
N GLY A 36 -28.41 -8.54 14.00
CA GLY A 36 -29.23 -7.44 13.46
C GLY A 36 -28.45 -6.65 12.41
N GLN A 37 -28.40 -5.32 12.58
CA GLN A 37 -27.63 -4.42 11.69
C GLN A 37 -26.14 -4.32 12.06
N THR A 38 -25.71 -4.92 13.17
CA THR A 38 -24.35 -4.79 13.70
C THR A 38 -23.43 -5.87 13.11
N ARG A 39 -22.30 -5.42 12.54
CA ARG A 39 -21.19 -6.29 12.12
C ARG A 39 -20.32 -6.64 13.31
N LEU A 40 -20.07 -7.93 13.47
CA LEU A 40 -19.29 -8.53 14.54
C LEU A 40 -18.11 -9.28 13.92
N PHE A 41 -16.92 -8.76 14.19
CA PHE A 41 -15.65 -9.29 13.74
C PHE A 41 -15.03 -10.13 14.85
N ASN A 42 -14.52 -11.30 14.53
CA ASN A 42 -13.80 -12.12 15.49
C ASN A 42 -12.29 -11.81 15.43
N GLN A 43 -11.50 -12.51 16.25
CA GLN A 43 -10.04 -12.33 16.27
C GLN A 43 -9.37 -12.62 14.91
N ARG A 44 -9.88 -13.59 14.15
CA ARG A 44 -9.37 -13.92 12.82
C ARG A 44 -9.61 -12.77 11.84
N ASP A 45 -10.80 -12.18 11.84
CA ASP A 45 -11.12 -11.03 11.00
C ASP A 45 -10.23 -9.83 11.34
N ARG A 46 -9.96 -9.61 12.63
CA ARG A 46 -9.03 -8.58 13.09
C ARG A 46 -7.62 -8.80 12.56
N THR A 47 -7.09 -10.03 12.65
CA THR A 47 -5.78 -10.37 12.08
C THR A 47 -5.78 -10.18 10.56
N ARG A 48 -6.85 -10.62 9.88
CA ARG A 48 -7.02 -10.47 8.43
C ARG A 48 -7.01 -8.99 8.01
N LEU A 49 -7.75 -8.13 8.71
CA LEU A 49 -7.74 -6.68 8.49
C LEU A 49 -6.33 -6.08 8.66
N LYS A 50 -5.60 -6.48 9.70
CA LYS A 50 -4.20 -6.04 9.90
C LYS A 50 -3.31 -6.40 8.70
N LEU A 51 -3.46 -7.61 8.16
CA LEU A 51 -2.69 -8.06 6.99
C LEU A 51 -3.08 -7.29 5.72
N ILE A 52 -4.37 -7.08 5.47
CA ILE A 52 -4.85 -6.27 4.33
C ILE A 52 -4.24 -4.88 4.37
N LEU A 53 -4.30 -4.21 5.52
CA LEU A 53 -3.75 -2.85 5.69
C LEU A 53 -2.23 -2.81 5.54
N ARG A 54 -1.52 -3.85 5.98
CA ARG A 54 -0.07 -3.97 5.75
C ARG A 54 0.23 -4.15 4.26
N GLY A 55 -0.50 -5.02 3.57
CA GLY A 55 -0.32 -5.26 2.14
C GLY A 55 -0.56 -4.00 1.31
N LYS A 56 -1.61 -3.23 1.63
CA LYS A 56 -1.88 -1.94 0.98
C LYS A 56 -0.73 -0.94 1.17
N ARG A 57 -0.14 -0.86 2.37
CA ARG A 57 1.01 0.01 2.65
C ARG A 57 2.27 -0.40 1.87
N LEU A 58 2.45 -1.69 1.59
CA LEU A 58 3.55 -2.19 0.75
C LEU A 58 3.30 -1.96 -0.76
N GLY A 59 2.11 -1.48 -1.12
CA GLY A 59 1.73 -1.17 -2.49
C GLY A 59 1.14 -2.35 -3.25
N PHE A 60 0.69 -3.40 -2.55
CA PHE A 60 -0.08 -4.47 -3.17
C PHE A 60 -1.50 -3.99 -3.53
N SER A 61 -2.02 -4.54 -4.62
CA SER A 61 -3.42 -4.44 -5.02
C SER A 61 -4.30 -5.27 -4.08
N LEU A 62 -5.61 -5.01 -4.10
CA LEU A 62 -6.56 -5.79 -3.29
C LEU A 62 -6.69 -7.22 -3.80
N SER A 63 -6.53 -7.44 -5.10
CA SER A 63 -6.53 -8.78 -5.71
C SER A 63 -5.33 -9.61 -5.26
N GLU A 64 -4.11 -9.05 -5.27
CA GLU A 64 -2.92 -9.75 -4.75
C GLU A 64 -3.06 -10.06 -3.26
N ILE A 65 -3.60 -9.11 -2.48
CA ILE A 65 -3.87 -9.35 -1.06
C ILE A 65 -4.89 -10.48 -0.88
N ASN A 66 -5.93 -10.53 -1.71
CA ASN A 66 -6.93 -11.58 -1.62
C ASN A 66 -6.31 -12.96 -1.93
N GLU A 67 -5.55 -13.04 -3.02
CA GLU A 67 -4.83 -14.24 -3.46
C GLU A 67 -3.92 -14.80 -2.34
N ILE A 68 -3.16 -13.93 -1.68
CA ILE A 68 -2.28 -14.31 -0.57
C ILE A 68 -3.10 -14.77 0.63
N VAL A 69 -4.14 -14.03 1.03
CA VAL A 69 -4.83 -14.27 2.30
C VAL A 69 -5.81 -15.44 2.23
N ASP A 70 -6.42 -15.72 1.07
CA ASP A 70 -7.33 -16.86 0.88
C ASP A 70 -6.61 -18.21 0.85
N MET A 71 -5.34 -18.23 0.45
CA MET A 71 -4.52 -19.46 0.43
C MET A 71 -4.25 -20.03 1.84
N TYR A 72 -4.58 -19.29 2.90
CA TYR A 72 -4.53 -19.82 4.27
C TYR A 72 -5.63 -20.86 4.55
N ASP A 73 -6.81 -20.71 3.93
CA ASP A 73 -7.97 -21.57 4.18
C ASP A 73 -8.06 -22.79 3.24
N ALA A 74 -7.18 -22.89 2.24
CA ALA A 74 -7.19 -23.93 1.21
C ALA A 74 -5.78 -24.44 0.85
N PRO A 75 -5.61 -25.69 0.38
CA PRO A 75 -4.33 -26.18 -0.13
C PRO A 75 -3.74 -25.22 -1.19
N PRO A 76 -2.44 -24.90 -1.13
CA PRO A 76 -1.36 -25.59 -0.42
C PRO A 76 -1.20 -25.19 1.05
N GLY A 77 -2.13 -24.40 1.61
CA GLY A 77 -2.08 -23.93 2.98
C GLY A 77 -0.95 -22.93 3.22
N GLU A 78 -0.43 -22.91 4.45
CA GLU A 78 0.57 -21.94 4.91
C GLU A 78 1.84 -21.91 4.05
N THR A 79 2.35 -23.06 3.63
CA THR A 79 3.57 -23.12 2.79
C THR A 79 3.36 -22.47 1.43
N GLY A 80 2.22 -22.74 0.77
CA GLY A 80 1.87 -22.13 -0.51
C GLY A 80 1.72 -20.62 -0.38
N GLN A 81 1.04 -20.19 0.68
CA GLN A 81 0.85 -18.77 0.99
C GLN A 81 2.19 -18.06 1.18
N LEU A 82 3.12 -18.64 1.93
CA LEU A 82 4.43 -18.04 2.18
C LEU A 82 5.27 -17.97 0.90
N SER A 83 5.27 -19.01 0.07
CA SER A 83 5.97 -19.00 -1.22
C SER A 83 5.42 -17.92 -2.15
N LEU A 84 4.09 -17.82 -2.29
CA LEU A 84 3.46 -16.77 -3.09
C LEU A 84 3.78 -15.37 -2.54
N LEU A 85 3.74 -15.20 -1.21
CA LEU A 85 4.05 -13.92 -0.58
C LEU A 85 5.50 -13.50 -0.86
N ILE A 86 6.46 -14.43 -0.79
CA ILE A 86 7.88 -14.17 -1.11
C ILE A 86 8.00 -13.70 -2.57
N GLU A 87 7.39 -14.42 -3.51
CA GLU A 87 7.39 -14.04 -4.92
C GLU A 87 6.86 -12.62 -5.15
N LYS A 88 5.68 -12.31 -4.60
CA LYS A 88 5.08 -10.96 -4.74
C LYS A 88 5.95 -9.88 -4.08
N ILE A 89 6.61 -10.18 -2.95
CA ILE A 89 7.53 -9.26 -2.28
C ILE A 89 8.74 -8.96 -3.17
N ASP A 90 9.36 -9.98 -3.74
CA ASP A 90 10.56 -9.82 -4.57
C ASP A 90 10.26 -9.06 -5.85
N ASP A 91 9.12 -9.35 -6.48
CA ASP A 91 8.56 -8.61 -7.60
C ASP A 91 8.37 -7.13 -7.28
N ARG A 92 7.69 -6.84 -6.15
CA ARG A 92 7.42 -5.46 -5.72
C ARG A 92 8.71 -4.73 -5.39
N ARG A 93 9.66 -5.39 -4.73
CA ARG A 93 10.97 -4.85 -4.39
C ARG A 93 11.75 -4.50 -5.63
N THR A 94 11.78 -5.38 -6.62
CA THR A 94 12.47 -5.16 -7.91
C THR A 94 11.89 -3.94 -8.62
N ARG A 95 10.55 -3.84 -8.72
CA ARG A 95 9.89 -2.67 -9.31
C ARG A 95 10.22 -1.37 -8.57
N LEU A 96 10.22 -1.38 -7.23
CA LEU A 96 10.55 -0.19 -6.43
C LEU A 96 12.03 0.23 -6.59
N LEU A 97 12.94 -0.74 -6.69
CA LEU A 97 14.36 -0.46 -6.94
C LEU A 97 14.58 0.18 -8.32
N GLN A 98 13.88 -0.32 -9.34
CA GLN A 98 13.91 0.28 -10.67
C GLN A 98 13.36 1.71 -10.66
N GLN A 99 12.18 1.91 -10.08
CA GLN A 99 11.58 3.25 -9.94
C GLN A 99 12.51 4.22 -9.21
N ARG A 100 13.20 3.76 -8.16
CA ARG A 100 14.19 4.58 -7.45
C ARG A 100 15.37 4.97 -8.35
N ALA A 101 15.85 4.06 -9.19
CA ALA A 101 16.92 4.34 -10.14
C ALA A 101 16.48 5.37 -11.19
N ASP A 102 15.26 5.20 -11.74
CA ASP A 102 14.69 6.11 -12.74
C ASP A 102 14.49 7.52 -12.16
N ILE A 103 13.94 7.62 -10.94
CA ILE A 103 13.80 8.89 -10.22
C ILE A 103 15.18 9.55 -10.02
N ALA A 104 16.21 8.78 -9.66
CA ALA A 104 17.54 9.32 -9.47
C ALA A 104 18.16 9.86 -10.77
N VAL A 105 17.86 9.25 -11.92
CA VAL A 105 18.25 9.77 -13.25
C VAL A 105 17.52 11.08 -13.53
N ALA A 106 16.20 11.11 -13.39
CA ALA A 106 15.39 12.30 -13.65
C ALA A 106 15.80 13.49 -12.79
N LEU A 107 16.11 13.27 -11.50
CA LEU A 107 16.60 14.32 -10.61
C LEU A 107 17.92 14.93 -11.10
N ARG A 108 18.88 14.11 -11.56
CA ARG A 108 20.15 14.62 -12.11
C ARG A 108 19.95 15.43 -13.38
N GLU A 109 19.02 15.02 -14.23
CA GLU A 109 18.67 15.78 -15.44
C GLU A 109 18.05 17.13 -15.08
N LEU A 110 17.10 17.15 -14.13
CA LEU A 110 16.51 18.39 -13.62
C LEU A 110 17.57 19.34 -13.05
N ASP A 111 18.51 18.83 -12.25
CA ASP A 111 19.61 19.63 -11.70
C ASP A 111 20.50 20.23 -12.80
N THR A 112 20.83 19.43 -13.81
CA THR A 112 21.66 19.85 -14.95
C THR A 112 20.97 20.96 -15.75
N VAL A 113 19.67 20.78 -16.06
CA VAL A 113 18.89 21.78 -16.81
C VAL A 113 18.75 23.07 -15.98
N SER A 114 18.42 22.94 -14.69
CA SER A 114 18.29 24.08 -13.78
C SER A 114 19.57 24.91 -13.70
N ALA A 115 20.74 24.27 -13.56
CA ALA A 115 22.04 24.95 -13.53
C ALA A 115 22.30 25.74 -14.82
N ARG A 116 22.04 25.15 -15.99
CA ARG A 116 22.19 25.82 -17.29
C ARG A 116 21.27 27.04 -17.43
N CYS A 117 20.02 26.91 -16.98
CA CYS A 117 19.08 28.03 -16.98
C CYS A 117 19.58 29.18 -16.10
N VAL A 118 20.09 28.88 -14.90
CA VAL A 118 20.64 29.88 -13.98
C VAL A 118 21.87 30.58 -14.58
N GLU A 119 22.78 29.83 -15.20
CA GLU A 119 23.95 30.40 -15.88
C GLU A 119 23.55 31.31 -17.05
N SER A 120 22.60 30.87 -17.87
CA SER A 120 22.09 31.66 -19.00
C SER A 120 21.44 32.97 -18.54
N LEU A 121 20.65 32.92 -17.46
CA LEU A 121 20.04 34.13 -16.86
C LEU A 121 21.09 35.10 -16.34
N LYS A 122 22.14 34.61 -15.68
CA LYS A 122 23.24 35.46 -15.19
C LYS A 122 23.95 36.17 -16.35
N ALA A 123 24.24 35.44 -17.43
CA ALA A 123 24.88 36.02 -18.62
C ALA A 123 24.02 37.14 -19.23
N LEU A 124 22.70 36.92 -19.39
CA LEU A 124 21.78 37.92 -19.93
C LEU A 124 21.64 39.17 -19.05
N HIS A 125 21.72 39.02 -17.72
CA HIS A 125 21.70 40.16 -16.79
C HIS A 125 23.02 40.94 -16.80
N ALA A 126 24.16 40.27 -16.96
CA ALA A 126 25.45 40.93 -17.07
C ALA A 126 25.54 41.79 -18.34
N ASP A 127 25.03 41.29 -19.47
CA ASP A 127 25.06 41.97 -20.76
C ASP A 127 24.18 43.24 -20.78
N LYS A 128 23.05 43.22 -20.06
CA LYS A 128 22.16 44.39 -19.91
C LYS A 128 22.66 45.46 -18.95
N GLY A 129 23.64 45.16 -18.10
CA GLY A 129 24.22 46.12 -17.15
C GLY A 129 25.40 46.92 -17.69
N MET A 130 25.90 46.57 -18.89
CA MET A 130 27.00 47.26 -19.58
C MET A 130 26.53 48.20 -20.70
N ALA A 131 25.22 48.25 -20.99
CA ALA A 131 24.59 49.18 -21.93
C ALA A 131 23.82 50.28 -21.16
#